data_AF-A0A0F9KMK1-F1
#
_entry.id   AF-A0A0F9KMK1-F1
#
_cell.length_a   1.000
_cell.length_b   1.000
_cell.length_c   1.000
_cell.angle_alpha   90.00
_cell.angle_beta   90.00
_cell.angle_gamma   90.00
#
_symmetry.space_group_name_H-M   'P 1'
#
loop_
_entity.id
_entity.type
_entity.pdbx_description
1 polymer ?
#
loop_
_entity_poly.entity_id
_entity_poly.type
_entity_poly.pdbx_seq_one_letter_code
_entity_poly.pdbx_strand_id
1 'polypeptide(L)'
;MKIKEKDYNFIVGVPCSKFKGLIDYDRAIIATKEDEAIAIAVGAKLVGKNPKVFMQNSGLGNIVDIVTSLLKPYDISIPLFISLRTKPEHHSFMGKITIELLKLLNYQNYTLLKE
;
A
#
# COMPACT_ATOMS: atom_id res chain seq x y z
N MET A 1 -0.75 -14.07 -9.20
CA MET A 1 0.53 -13.35 -9.37
C MET A 1 1.36 -13.56 -8.10
N LYS A 2 2.46 -14.34 -8.13
CA LYS A 2 3.37 -14.42 -6.97
C LYS A 2 4.16 -13.12 -6.94
N ILE A 3 4.00 -12.31 -5.89
CA ILE A 3 4.85 -11.16 -5.64
C ILE A 3 6.26 -11.73 -5.45
N LYS A 4 7.18 -11.49 -6.39
CA LYS A 4 8.55 -11.99 -6.26
C LYS A 4 9.21 -11.23 -5.11
N GLU A 5 9.26 -11.87 -3.95
CA GLU A 5 9.89 -11.33 -2.74
C GLU A 5 11.36 -10.94 -2.93
N LYS A 6 12.02 -11.46 -3.98
CA LYS A 6 13.42 -11.15 -4.31
C LYS A 6 13.68 -9.67 -4.60
N ASP A 7 12.66 -8.88 -4.93
CA ASP A 7 12.83 -7.46 -5.23
C ASP A 7 12.66 -6.56 -3.99
N TYR A 8 12.04 -7.05 -2.90
CA TYR A 8 11.75 -6.23 -1.72
C TYR A 8 12.34 -6.85 -0.45
N ASN A 9 13.18 -6.11 0.26
CA ASN A 9 13.83 -6.60 1.49
C ASN A 9 13.23 -6.00 2.78
N PHE A 10 12.16 -5.23 2.66
CA PHE A 10 11.43 -4.66 3.77
C PHE A 10 9.93 -4.65 3.45
N ILE A 11 9.11 -5.23 4.33
CA ILE A 11 7.68 -5.43 4.10
C ILE A 11 6.94 -4.81 5.27
N VAL A 12 6.02 -3.90 5.01
CA VAL A 12 5.20 -3.26 6.03
C VAL A 12 3.77 -3.03 5.52
N GLY A 13 2.76 -3.04 6.38
CA GLY A 13 1.40 -2.81 5.93
C GLY A 13 0.33 -3.14 6.94
N VAL A 14 -0.92 -2.94 6.52
CA VAL A 14 -2.11 -3.30 7.30
C VAL A 14 -2.70 -4.60 6.72
N PRO A 15 -2.81 -5.67 7.52
CA PRO A 15 -3.29 -6.97 7.05
C PRO A 15 -4.73 -6.93 6.51
N CYS A 16 -4.95 -7.67 5.43
CA CYS A 16 -6.28 -7.95 4.90
C CYS A 16 -6.33 -9.41 4.44
N SER A 17 -7.52 -10.03 4.50
CA SER A 17 -7.75 -11.42 4.09
C SER A 17 -7.23 -11.77 2.70
N LYS A 18 -7.19 -10.81 1.77
CA LYS A 18 -6.68 -10.98 0.39
C LYS A 18 -5.16 -11.17 0.31
N PHE A 19 -4.41 -10.81 1.35
CA PHE A 19 -2.95 -11.01 1.42
C PHE A 19 -2.55 -12.34 2.05
N LYS A 20 -3.52 -13.14 2.53
CA LYS A 20 -3.23 -14.46 3.11
C LYS A 20 -2.54 -15.34 2.07
N GLY A 21 -1.34 -15.83 2.40
CA GLY A 21 -0.51 -16.63 1.50
C GLY A 21 0.25 -15.84 0.42
N LEU A 22 0.11 -14.51 0.38
CA LEU A 22 0.90 -13.61 -0.49
C LEU A 22 1.96 -12.81 0.27
N ILE A 23 1.76 -12.63 1.58
CA ILE A 23 2.69 -11.97 2.49
C ILE A 23 3.17 -12.99 3.51
N ASP A 24 4.49 -13.10 3.64
CA ASP A 24 5.13 -13.72 4.79
C ASP A 24 5.04 -12.76 5.98
N TYR A 25 4.09 -13.01 6.88
CA TYR A 25 3.82 -12.15 8.03
C TYR A 25 4.91 -12.24 9.11
N ASP A 26 5.72 -13.30 9.13
CA ASP A 26 6.85 -13.41 10.06
C ASP A 26 8.00 -12.47 9.68
N ARG A 27 8.01 -12.00 8.42
CA ARG A 27 9.00 -11.07 7.86
C ARG A 27 8.43 -9.67 7.60
N ALA A 28 7.17 -9.43 7.96
CA ALA A 28 6.49 -8.17 7.73
C ALA A 28 6.26 -7.39 9.03
N ILE A 29 6.42 -6.07 8.97
CA ILE A 29 5.98 -5.17 10.03
C ILE A 29 4.49 -4.91 9.86
N ILE A 30 3.73 -5.14 10.92
CA ILE A 30 2.28 -4.91 10.95
C ILE A 30 2.03 -3.53 11.54
N ALA A 31 1.57 -2.61 10.69
CA ALA A 31 1.18 -1.27 11.10
C ALA A 31 -0.29 -1.25 11.56
N THR A 32 -0.63 -0.28 12.42
CA THR A 32 -2.00 -0.10 12.89
C THR A 32 -2.85 0.72 11.90
N LYS A 33 -2.19 1.51 11.04
CA LYS A 33 -2.80 2.31 9.98
C LYS A 33 -1.93 2.37 8.71
N GLU A 34 -2.55 2.66 7.57
CA GLU A 34 -1.86 2.68 6.28
C GLU A 34 -0.89 3.86 6.11
N ASP A 35 -1.17 5.00 6.73
CA ASP A 35 -0.26 6.16 6.76
C ASP A 35 0.99 5.86 7.59
N GLU A 36 0.84 5.24 8.76
CA GLU A 36 1.95 4.71 9.57
C GLU A 36 2.82 3.74 8.75
N ALA A 37 2.19 2.81 8.02
CA ALA A 37 2.92 1.87 7.16
C ALA A 37 3.78 2.58 6.10
N ILE A 38 3.26 3.66 5.50
CA ILE A 38 4.00 4.49 4.56
C ILE A 38 5.15 5.21 5.27
N ALA A 39 4.93 5.81 6.44
CA ALA A 39 5.99 6.50 7.18
C ALA A 39 7.15 5.55 7.54
N ILE A 40 6.84 4.34 8.01
CA ILE A 40 7.83 3.29 8.30
C ILE A 40 8.58 2.90 7.01
N ALA A 41 7.86 2.72 5.89
CA ALA A 41 8.48 2.42 4.60
C ALA A 41 9.41 3.55 4.14
N VAL A 42 9.02 4.81 4.30
CA VAL A 42 9.88 5.96 4.00
C VAL A 42 11.16 5.91 4.84
N GLY A 43 11.05 5.70 6.15
CA GLY A 43 12.22 5.55 7.03
C GLY A 43 13.15 4.41 6.57
N ALA A 44 12.59 3.25 6.24
CA ALA A 44 13.36 2.12 5.71
C ALA A 44 14.07 2.46 4.39
N LYS A 45 13.40 3.17 3.47
CA LYS A 45 13.98 3.62 2.21
C LYS A 45 15.15 4.57 2.41
N LEU A 46 15.05 5.50 3.36
CA LEU A 46 16.12 6.47 3.66
C LEU A 46 17.39 5.82 4.19
N VAL A 47 17.31 4.65 4.82
CA VAL A 47 18.47 3.85 5.26
C VAL A 47 18.88 2.77 4.25
N GLY A 48 18.45 2.90 2.99
CA GLY A 48 18.89 2.05 1.88
C GLY A 48 18.16 0.70 1.76
N LYS A 49 17.01 0.51 2.44
CA LYS A 49 16.15 -0.66 2.19
C LYS A 49 15.30 -0.46 0.93
N ASN A 50 14.76 -1.57 0.42
CA ASN A 50 13.77 -1.56 -0.66
C ASN A 50 12.40 -2.00 -0.11
N PRO A 51 11.60 -1.05 0.42
CA PRO A 51 10.34 -1.37 1.06
C PRO A 51 9.21 -1.59 0.06
N LYS A 52 8.24 -2.41 0.45
CA LYS A 52 6.90 -2.43 -0.13
C LYS A 52 5.85 -2.22 0.97
N VAL A 53 4.76 -1.53 0.62
CA VAL A 53 3.62 -1.36 1.51
C VAL A 53 2.46 -2.20 1.00
N PHE A 54 1.86 -3.04 1.84
CA PHE A 54 0.61 -3.73 1.51
C PHE A 54 -0.57 -3.12 2.26
N MET A 55 -1.70 -2.95 1.58
CA MET A 55 -2.92 -2.38 2.17
C MET A 55 -4.18 -2.78 1.40
N GLN A 56 -5.35 -2.56 2.00
CA GLN A 56 -6.62 -2.62 1.29
C GLN A 56 -6.90 -1.29 0.58
N ASN A 57 -7.67 -1.31 -0.50
CA ASN A 57 -8.07 -0.10 -1.22
C ASN A 57 -8.89 0.90 -0.38
N SER A 58 -9.56 0.49 0.71
CA SER A 58 -10.17 1.45 1.66
C SER A 58 -9.12 2.32 2.36
N GLY A 59 -7.94 1.76 2.60
CA GLY A 59 -6.79 2.46 3.18
C GLY A 59 -6.27 3.60 2.30
N LEU A 60 -6.63 3.62 1.00
CA LEU A 60 -6.32 4.76 0.14
C LEU A 60 -6.92 6.07 0.66
N GLY A 61 -8.06 6.02 1.36
CA GLY A 61 -8.64 7.19 2.02
C GLY A 61 -7.76 7.71 3.16
N ASN A 62 -7.08 6.83 3.88
CA ASN A 62 -6.23 7.19 5.02
C ASN A 62 -4.90 7.81 4.57
N ILE A 63 -4.40 7.43 3.39
CA ILE A 63 -3.07 7.85 2.94
C ILE A 63 -3.07 9.12 2.08
N VAL A 64 -4.23 9.75 1.84
CA VAL A 64 -4.30 10.99 1.03
C VAL A 64 -3.35 12.04 1.59
N ASP A 65 -3.41 12.28 2.90
CA ASP A 65 -2.56 13.27 3.57
C ASP A 65 -1.08 12.94 3.38
N ILE A 66 -0.62 11.76 3.84
CA ILE A 66 0.81 11.41 3.79
C ILE A 66 1.37 11.34 2.35
N VAL A 67 0.55 10.98 1.36
CA VAL A 67 0.95 11.08 -0.05
C VAL A 67 1.23 12.53 -0.44
N THR A 68 0.38 13.46 -0.02
CA THR A 68 0.49 14.89 -0.35
C THR A 68 1.47 15.67 0.53
N SER A 69 1.68 15.27 1.77
CA SER A 69 2.49 15.98 2.77
C SER A 69 3.91 15.41 2.91
N LEU A 70 4.13 14.14 2.58
CA LEU A 70 5.43 13.47 2.70
C LEU A 70 5.94 12.88 1.39
N LEU A 71 5.13 12.12 0.65
CA LEU A 71 5.66 11.44 -0.53
C LEU A 71 5.95 12.42 -1.68
N LYS A 72 4.98 13.27 -2.03
CA LYS A 72 5.15 14.23 -3.13
C LYS A 72 6.18 15.32 -2.88
N PRO A 73 6.17 16.04 -1.73
CA PRO A 73 7.07 17.18 -1.55
C PRO A 73 8.55 16.78 -1.53
N TYR A 74 8.84 15.53 -1.18
CA TYR A 74 10.19 14.99 -1.08
C TYR A 74 10.55 14.02 -2.22
N ASP A 75 9.71 13.94 -3.26
CA ASP A 75 9.88 13.04 -4.42
C ASP A 75 10.14 11.56 -4.02
N ILE A 76 9.45 11.11 -2.97
CA ILE A 76 9.57 9.76 -2.45
C ILE A 76 8.47 8.88 -3.02
N SER A 77 8.87 7.87 -3.78
CA SER A 77 7.96 6.86 -4.32
C SER A 77 8.09 5.52 -3.57
N ILE A 78 6.97 4.98 -3.07
CA ILE A 78 6.90 3.70 -2.33
C ILE A 78 5.96 2.73 -3.07
N PRO A 79 6.41 1.52 -3.41
CA PRO A 79 5.54 0.53 -4.05
C PRO A 79 4.36 0.14 -3.16
N LEU A 80 3.13 0.44 -3.62
CA LEU A 80 1.89 0.08 -2.93
C LEU A 80 1.27 -1.19 -3.54
N PHE A 81 1.13 -2.24 -2.74
CA PHE A 81 0.37 -3.44 -3.07
C PHE A 81 -1.01 -3.31 -2.47
N ILE A 82 -2.01 -3.08 -3.32
CA ILE A 82 -3.36 -2.73 -2.88
C ILE A 82 -4.30 -3.88 -3.23
N SER A 83 -4.92 -4.49 -2.22
CA SER A 83 -6.02 -5.42 -2.46
C SER A 83 -7.27 -4.63 -2.85
N LEU A 84 -7.74 -4.79 -4.08
CA LEU A 84 -8.94 -4.11 -4.58
C LEU A 84 -10.18 -4.90 -4.18
N ARG A 85 -10.96 -4.36 -3.23
CA ARG A 85 -12.25 -4.92 -2.84
C ARG A 85 -13.38 -4.08 -3.40
N THR A 86 -14.32 -4.75 -4.05
CA THR A 86 -15.55 -4.18 -4.61
C THR A 86 -16.80 -4.77 -3.97
N LYS A 87 -16.65 -5.81 -3.13
CA LYS A 87 -17.72 -6.53 -2.44
C LYS A 87 -17.30 -6.92 -1.01
N PRO A 88 -18.26 -7.06 -0.06
CA PRO A 88 -19.70 -6.79 -0.23
C PRO A 88 -19.99 -5.28 -0.30
N GLU A 89 -21.25 -4.85 -0.23
CA GLU A 89 -21.70 -3.48 -0.55
C GLU A 89 -20.86 -2.36 0.10
N HIS A 90 -20.43 -2.54 1.35
CA HIS A 90 -19.59 -1.57 2.08
C HIS A 90 -18.19 -1.35 1.47
N HIS A 91 -17.72 -2.21 0.56
CA HIS A 91 -16.51 -2.00 -0.22
C HIS A 91 -16.77 -1.46 -1.63
N SER A 92 -18.02 -1.48 -2.09
CA SER A 92 -18.37 -1.20 -3.49
C SER A 92 -18.00 0.22 -3.92
N PHE A 93 -18.25 1.21 -3.07
CA PHE A 93 -17.95 2.61 -3.38
C PHE A 93 -16.45 2.85 -3.47
N MET A 94 -15.68 2.43 -2.47
CA MET A 94 -14.21 2.51 -2.51
C MET A 94 -13.65 1.76 -3.72
N GLY A 95 -14.19 0.59 -4.03
CA GLY A 95 -13.81 -0.18 -5.22
C GLY A 95 -13.99 0.60 -6.53
N LYS A 96 -15.11 1.32 -6.70
CA LYS A 96 -15.40 2.14 -7.89
C LYS A 96 -14.43 3.32 -8.03
N ILE A 97 -14.08 3.99 -6.94
CA ILE A 97 -13.28 5.23 -6.99
C ILE A 97 -11.77 4.99 -6.87
N THR A 98 -11.31 3.77 -6.55
CA THR A 98 -9.90 3.46 -6.26
C THR A 98 -8.93 3.97 -7.34
N ILE A 99 -9.23 3.69 -8.61
CA ILE A 99 -8.37 4.11 -9.74
C ILE A 99 -8.35 5.62 -9.90
N GLU A 100 -9.52 6.26 -9.82
CA GLU A 100 -9.63 7.71 -9.97
C GLU A 100 -8.94 8.44 -8.82
N LEU A 101 -9.01 7.91 -7.60
CA LEU A 101 -8.27 8.47 -6.46
C LEU A 101 -6.75 8.39 -6.67
N LEU A 102 -6.23 7.26 -7.14
CA LEU A 102 -4.80 7.12 -7.47
C LEU A 102 -4.36 8.08 -8.58
N LYS A 103 -5.22 8.30 -9.59
CA LYS A 103 -4.98 9.28 -10.67
C LYS A 103 -4.98 10.72 -10.14
N LEU A 104 -5.96 11.09 -9.31
CA LEU A 104 -6.02 12.42 -8.68
C LEU A 104 -4.80 12.68 -7.80
N LEU A 105 -4.34 11.65 -7.08
CA LEU A 105 -3.09 11.71 -6.33
C LEU A 105 -1.84 11.68 -7.22
N ASN A 106 -1.94 11.53 -8.55
CA ASN A 106 -0.82 11.29 -9.45
C ASN A 106 0.15 10.20 -8.90
N TYR A 107 -0.40 9.13 -8.32
CA TYR A 107 0.38 8.07 -7.71
C TYR A 107 0.48 6.90 -8.68
N GLN A 108 1.68 6.62 -9.19
CA GLN A 108 1.88 5.63 -10.25
C GLN A 108 2.51 4.32 -9.76
N ASN A 109 3.17 4.34 -8.59
CA ASN A 109 3.91 3.20 -8.06
C ASN A 109 2.99 2.26 -7.25
N TYR A 110 2.02 1.64 -7.91
CA TYR A 110 1.09 0.72 -7.27
C TYR A 110 0.84 -0.54 -8.10
N THR A 111 0.45 -1.61 -7.41
CA THR A 111 -0.04 -2.86 -7.97
C THR A 111 -1.40 -3.15 -7.36
N LEU A 112 -2.41 -3.40 -8.20
CA LEU A 112 -3.73 -3.82 -7.74
C LEU A 112 -3.87 -5.33 -7.79
N LEU A 113 -4.14 -5.93 -6.64
CA LEU A 113 -4.57 -7.31 -6.54
C LEU A 113 -6.09 -7.33 -6.71
N LYS A 114 -6.52 -7.61 -7.94
CA LYS A 114 -7.92 -7.84 -8.28
C LYS A 114 -8.33 -9.26 -7.86
N GLU A 115 -9.64 -9.46 -7.68
CA GLU A 115 -10.20 -10.82 -7.62
C GLU A 115 -9.94 -11.58 -8.92
#